data_AF-Q3ANT2-F1
#
_entry.id   AF-Q3ANT2-F1
#
_cell.length_a   1.000
_cell.length_b   1.000
_cell.length_c   1.000
_cell.angle_alpha   90.00
_cell.angle_beta   90.00
_cell.angle_gamma   90.00
#
_symmetry.space_group_name_H-M   'P 1'
#
loop_
_entity.id
_entity.type
_entity.pdbx_description
1 polymer ?
#
loop_
_entity_poly.entity_id
_entity_poly.type
_entity_poly.pdbx_seq_one_letter_code
_entity_poly.pdbx_strand_id
1 'polypeptide(L)'
;MLGAWRNITWIFMNSRTNILMPLTNARGLGKVTFFTGLDFPIVMKPSLMGEPVLTAQAFYFLERLDSVVTASFPSNKVPLPHEIDYIIDNYLFEYSKRHPDKKITSKITEFVFWQEDPDNAYFSYDWKLTECLVLDTLNDTSIIDCNDPKRTMGEIFDWCLYKPYFEDALEEYKNKLEEAAKYVANVKTQNHSSLGTGEYQLPIIRVNSKPLTLAQVNMLEVVSADRKIDLTSDTYEVNRGMKSSTNYFLPQEVITVNNRHNPQLLAYYFSAVRDYSPISQFKNYYNVLEYFFEEAPNHLGITAKTEAEQIIAVLKLFIDPVELNKKFNEIDKATLALIEKPQITSSGENIAGIDFSVTDILAEYGRHIYQIRNACIHSKKTRKGKSTPRFIPSYDEEKILEYEMPILQWIAIQCIEKESII
;
A
#
# COMPACT_ATOMS: atom_id res chain seq x y z
N MET A 1 -10.11 -16.32 -10.03
CA MET A 1 -9.63 -15.05 -9.45
C MET A 1 -10.12 -13.90 -10.34
N LEU A 2 -11.44 -13.72 -10.45
CA LEU A 2 -12.09 -12.77 -11.39
C LEU A 2 -12.71 -11.55 -10.69
N GLY A 3 -12.45 -11.36 -9.40
CA GLY A 3 -13.09 -10.31 -8.58
C GLY A 3 -12.16 -9.21 -8.05
N ALA A 4 -10.90 -9.12 -8.49
CA ALA A 4 -9.94 -8.14 -7.94
C ALA A 4 -9.91 -6.80 -8.67
N TRP A 5 -10.47 -6.74 -9.88
CA TRP A 5 -10.23 -5.66 -10.82
C TRP A 5 -11.53 -5.09 -11.35
N ARG A 6 -11.58 -3.76 -11.49
CA ARG A 6 -12.61 -3.10 -12.28
C ARG A 6 -12.07 -2.79 -13.67
N ASN A 7 -12.81 -3.18 -14.71
CA ASN A 7 -12.62 -2.61 -16.04
C ASN A 7 -13.28 -1.24 -16.05
N ILE A 8 -12.49 -0.18 -16.21
CA ILE A 8 -13.05 1.16 -16.43
C ILE A 8 -13.14 1.37 -17.94
N THR A 9 -14.27 0.99 -18.52
CA THR A 9 -14.58 1.25 -19.93
C THR A 9 -15.16 2.66 -20.02
N TRP A 10 -14.34 3.65 -20.37
CA TRP A 10 -14.90 4.92 -20.86
C TRP A 10 -15.44 4.68 -22.26
N ILE A 11 -16.74 4.85 -22.48
CA ILE A 11 -17.37 4.76 -23.81
C ILE A 11 -16.97 6.00 -24.62
N PHE A 12 -15.69 6.17 -24.93
CA PHE A 12 -15.21 6.99 -26.04
C PHE A 12 -13.83 6.45 -26.48
N MET A 13 -13.82 5.83 -27.67
CA MET A 13 -12.68 5.32 -28.43
C MET A 13 -12.03 3.99 -27.97
N ASN A 14 -12.57 2.90 -28.52
CA ASN A 14 -12.00 1.55 -28.59
C ASN A 14 -10.52 1.54 -29.01
N SER A 15 -9.62 1.20 -28.08
CA SER A 15 -8.32 0.55 -28.33
C SER A 15 -7.53 0.18 -27.07
N ARG A 16 -8.04 0.51 -25.86
CA ARG A 16 -7.37 0.21 -24.59
C ARG A 16 -8.32 -0.33 -23.51
N THR A 17 -7.76 -1.12 -22.61
CA THR A 17 -8.41 -1.65 -21.41
C THR A 17 -7.74 -1.03 -20.18
N ASN A 18 -8.52 -0.34 -19.35
CA ASN A 18 -8.05 0.25 -18.11
C ASN A 18 -8.42 -0.65 -16.93
N ILE A 19 -7.43 -0.98 -16.14
CA ILE A 19 -7.56 -1.85 -14.97
C ILE A 19 -7.35 -1.00 -13.72
N LEU A 20 -8.28 -1.13 -12.78
CA LEU A 20 -8.21 -0.53 -11.45
C LEU A 20 -7.97 -1.63 -10.41
N MET A 21 -6.94 -1.45 -9.59
CA MET A 21 -6.42 -2.43 -8.64
C MET A 21 -6.38 -1.85 -7.23
N PRO A 22 -7.06 -2.45 -6.24
CA PRO A 22 -6.93 -2.00 -4.86
C PRO A 22 -5.57 -2.41 -4.31
N LEU A 23 -5.01 -1.60 -3.42
CA LEU A 23 -3.76 -1.88 -2.73
C LEU A 23 -3.99 -2.17 -1.25
N THR A 24 -3.15 -3.02 -0.65
CA THR A 24 -3.14 -3.27 0.79
C THR A 24 -2.22 -2.29 1.52
N ASN A 25 -2.61 -1.90 2.73
CA ASN A 25 -1.90 -0.93 3.57
C ASN A 25 -1.69 0.45 2.93
N ALA A 26 -2.51 0.81 1.93
CA ALA A 26 -2.32 2.00 1.10
C ALA A 26 -3.22 3.19 1.49
N ARG A 27 -3.75 3.19 2.71
CA ARG A 27 -4.55 4.30 3.23
C ARG A 27 -3.69 5.53 3.47
N GLY A 28 -4.20 6.68 3.07
CA GLY A 28 -3.57 7.97 3.35
C GLY A 28 -2.31 8.23 2.53
N LEU A 29 -2.27 7.75 1.29
CA LEU A 29 -1.17 8.00 0.36
C LEU A 29 -0.90 9.50 0.16
N GLY A 30 -1.95 10.31 0.06
CA GLY A 30 -1.84 11.77 0.04
C GLY A 30 -1.23 12.39 -1.23
N LYS A 31 -0.87 11.58 -2.23
CA LYS A 31 -0.15 11.99 -3.45
C LYS A 31 -0.54 11.11 -4.64
N VAL A 32 -0.16 11.52 -5.84
CA VAL A 32 -0.21 10.70 -7.05
C VAL A 32 1.21 10.26 -7.40
N THR A 33 1.43 8.96 -7.55
CA THR A 33 2.73 8.40 -7.92
C THR A 33 2.65 7.78 -9.31
N PHE A 34 3.42 8.32 -10.24
CA PHE A 34 3.56 7.82 -11.60
C PHE A 34 4.74 6.88 -11.69
N PHE A 35 4.51 5.72 -12.29
CA PHE A 35 5.53 4.71 -12.51
C PHE A 35 5.78 4.50 -14.00
N THR A 36 7.05 4.51 -14.39
CA THR A 36 7.47 4.42 -15.79
C THR A 36 8.68 3.50 -15.94
N GLY A 37 9.02 3.12 -17.18
CA GLY A 37 10.27 2.42 -17.51
C GLY A 37 10.12 0.94 -17.86
N LEU A 38 9.07 0.26 -17.38
CA LEU A 38 8.70 -1.09 -17.84
C LEU A 38 7.70 -1.03 -19.00
N ASP A 39 7.24 -2.19 -19.47
CA ASP A 39 6.36 -2.35 -20.64
C ASP A 39 5.08 -1.48 -20.61
N PHE A 40 4.52 -1.27 -19.41
CA PHE A 40 3.29 -0.51 -19.21
C PHE A 40 3.46 0.46 -18.05
N PRO A 41 3.24 1.77 -18.24
CA PRO A 41 3.24 2.71 -17.13
C PRO A 41 1.98 2.53 -16.28
N ILE A 42 2.11 2.75 -14.98
CA ILE A 42 1.01 2.66 -14.02
C ILE A 42 0.95 3.92 -13.15
N VAL A 43 -0.21 4.17 -12.54
CA VAL A 43 -0.38 5.27 -11.58
C VAL A 43 -0.95 4.73 -10.29
N MET A 44 -0.29 5.02 -9.18
CA MET A 44 -0.84 4.82 -7.85
C MET A 44 -1.45 6.12 -7.35
N LYS A 45 -2.69 6.07 -6.86
CA LYS A 45 -3.47 7.25 -6.47
C LYS A 45 -4.49 6.93 -5.37
N PRO A 46 -4.93 7.92 -4.58
CA PRO A 46 -6.05 7.75 -3.67
C PRO A 46 -7.35 7.46 -4.43
N SER A 47 -8.26 6.70 -3.84
CA SER A 47 -9.56 6.34 -4.42
C SER A 47 -10.57 5.98 -3.33
N LEU A 48 -11.85 6.08 -3.67
CA LEU A 48 -12.92 5.44 -2.89
C LEU A 48 -13.03 3.97 -3.27
N MET A 49 -13.34 3.14 -2.28
CA MET A 49 -13.59 1.71 -2.46
C MET A 49 -15.10 1.43 -2.36
N GLY A 50 -15.58 0.48 -3.16
CA GLY A 50 -16.93 -0.07 -3.02
C GLY A 50 -18.09 0.85 -3.42
N GLU A 51 -17.84 1.93 -4.17
CA GLU A 51 -18.85 2.87 -4.70
C GLU A 51 -19.94 3.30 -3.69
N PRO A 52 -19.66 4.31 -2.85
CA PRO A 52 -20.57 4.68 -1.78
C PRO A 52 -21.82 5.38 -2.34
N VAL A 53 -23.00 4.84 -2.00
CA VAL A 53 -24.31 5.45 -2.30
C VAL A 53 -24.99 5.83 -0.99
N LEU A 54 -25.34 4.85 -0.16
CA LEU A 54 -25.90 5.11 1.16
C LEU A 54 -24.83 5.51 2.17
N THR A 55 -23.59 5.08 1.96
CA THR A 55 -22.46 5.39 2.84
C THR A 55 -21.67 6.62 2.39
N ALA A 56 -22.17 7.35 1.40
CA ALA A 56 -21.56 8.59 0.93
C ALA A 56 -21.47 9.63 2.05
N GLN A 57 -20.33 10.32 2.11
CA GLN A 57 -20.06 11.38 3.09
C GLN A 57 -20.02 12.72 2.38
N ALA A 58 -20.42 13.78 3.08
CA ALA A 58 -20.29 15.15 2.56
C ALA A 58 -18.81 15.51 2.28
N PHE A 59 -17.92 15.05 3.15
CA PHE A 59 -16.51 15.40 3.18
C PHE A 59 -15.63 14.18 3.40
N TYR A 60 -14.55 14.11 2.64
CA TYR A 60 -13.54 13.06 2.70
C TYR A 60 -12.18 13.66 3.00
N PHE A 61 -11.45 13.05 3.93
CA PHE A 61 -10.06 13.41 4.19
C PHE A 61 -9.14 12.59 3.31
N LEU A 62 -8.24 13.26 2.60
CA LEU A 62 -7.29 12.60 1.70
C LEU A 62 -6.41 11.58 2.44
N GLU A 63 -6.08 11.86 3.69
CA GLU A 63 -5.30 10.99 4.59
C GLU A 63 -6.08 9.74 5.04
N ARG A 64 -7.39 9.69 4.77
CA ARG A 64 -8.28 8.58 5.11
C ARG A 64 -8.75 7.80 3.90
N LEU A 65 -8.51 8.29 2.68
CA LEU A 65 -8.79 7.55 1.47
C LEU A 65 -7.82 6.38 1.33
N ASP A 66 -8.36 5.23 0.90
CA ASP A 66 -7.55 4.11 0.44
C ASP A 66 -6.96 4.43 -0.94
N SER A 67 -6.07 3.57 -1.45
CA SER A 67 -5.40 3.82 -2.73
C SER A 67 -5.47 2.63 -3.66
N VAL A 68 -5.36 2.94 -4.93
CA VAL A 68 -5.40 2.01 -6.05
C VAL A 68 -4.22 2.22 -6.98
N VAL A 69 -3.89 1.18 -7.73
CA VAL A 69 -3.13 1.30 -8.96
C VAL A 69 -4.07 1.29 -10.14
N THR A 70 -3.79 2.15 -11.11
CA THR A 70 -4.38 2.12 -12.44
C THR A 70 -3.34 1.76 -13.47
N ALA A 71 -3.69 0.85 -14.36
CA ALA A 71 -2.87 0.44 -15.50
C ALA A 71 -3.72 0.49 -16.77
N SER A 72 -3.12 0.97 -17.86
CA SER A 72 -3.79 1.06 -19.17
C SER A 72 -3.05 0.20 -20.17
N PHE A 73 -3.75 -0.77 -20.76
CA PHE A 73 -3.19 -1.71 -21.72
C PHE A 73 -3.84 -1.51 -23.09
N PRO A 74 -3.11 -1.65 -24.20
CA PRO A 74 -3.73 -1.83 -25.51
C PRO A 74 -4.69 -3.04 -25.47
N SER A 75 -5.90 -2.92 -26.03
CA SER A 75 -6.95 -3.95 -25.94
C SER A 75 -6.52 -5.30 -26.50
N ASN A 76 -5.55 -5.33 -27.43
CA ASN A 76 -4.98 -6.54 -28.01
C ASN A 76 -3.78 -7.12 -27.22
N LYS A 77 -3.39 -6.49 -26.10
CA LYS A 77 -2.23 -6.85 -25.28
C LYS A 77 -2.54 -6.76 -23.78
N VAL A 78 -3.78 -7.08 -23.39
CA VAL A 78 -4.14 -7.14 -21.97
C VAL A 78 -3.45 -8.36 -21.34
N PRO A 79 -2.55 -8.19 -20.35
CA PRO A 79 -1.88 -9.31 -19.71
C PRO A 79 -2.85 -10.14 -18.87
N LEU A 80 -2.46 -11.36 -18.56
CA LEU A 80 -3.19 -12.22 -17.62
C LEU A 80 -3.13 -11.61 -16.20
N PRO A 81 -4.09 -11.92 -15.31
CA PRO A 81 -4.15 -11.35 -13.96
C PRO A 81 -2.84 -11.46 -13.17
N HIS A 82 -2.17 -12.62 -13.21
CA HIS A 82 -0.91 -12.83 -12.50
C HIS A 82 0.26 -12.04 -13.10
N GLU A 83 0.22 -11.74 -14.39
CA GLU A 83 1.22 -10.88 -15.05
C GLU A 83 1.02 -9.42 -14.66
N ILE A 84 -0.22 -8.98 -14.48
CA ILE A 84 -0.55 -7.63 -14.01
C ILE A 84 -0.01 -7.43 -12.58
N ASP A 85 -0.29 -8.40 -11.68
CA ASP A 85 0.25 -8.38 -10.31
C ASP A 85 1.78 -8.30 -10.32
N TYR A 86 2.43 -9.09 -11.17
CA TYR A 86 3.87 -9.11 -11.30
C TYR A 86 4.44 -7.76 -11.78
N ILE A 87 3.81 -7.13 -12.79
CA ILE A 87 4.22 -5.81 -13.28
C ILE A 87 4.13 -4.78 -12.15
N ILE A 88 3.04 -4.82 -11.39
CA ILE A 88 2.79 -3.87 -10.30
C ILE A 88 3.75 -4.11 -9.14
N ASP A 89 4.06 -5.37 -8.81
CA ASP A 89 5.04 -5.72 -7.78
C ASP A 89 6.44 -5.15 -8.09
N ASN A 90 6.88 -5.18 -9.35
CA ASN A 90 8.16 -4.56 -9.73
C ASN A 90 8.17 -3.05 -9.48
N TYR A 91 7.07 -2.37 -9.78
CA TYR A 91 6.93 -0.94 -9.51
C TYR A 91 6.83 -0.63 -8.01
N LEU A 92 6.05 -1.41 -7.27
CA LEU A 92 5.91 -1.27 -5.82
C LEU A 92 7.20 -1.61 -5.08
N PHE A 93 8.09 -2.42 -5.66
CA PHE A 93 9.39 -2.74 -5.07
C PHE A 93 10.29 -1.51 -5.09
N GLU A 94 10.31 -0.77 -6.20
CA GLU A 94 11.00 0.53 -6.26
C GLU A 94 10.38 1.57 -5.32
N TYR A 95 9.05 1.54 -5.16
CA TYR A 95 8.37 2.39 -4.19
C TYR A 95 8.75 2.04 -2.74
N SER A 96 8.78 0.75 -2.38
CA SER A 96 9.05 0.32 -1.01
C SER A 96 10.48 0.61 -0.57
N LYS A 97 11.44 0.70 -1.51
CA LYS A 97 12.81 1.15 -1.21
C LYS A 97 12.86 2.63 -0.78
N ARG A 98 12.03 3.48 -1.40
CA ARG A 98 11.95 4.92 -1.09
C ARG A 98 11.09 5.21 0.14
N HIS A 99 10.05 4.40 0.35
CA HIS A 99 9.05 4.59 1.42
C HIS A 99 8.86 3.29 2.24
N PRO A 100 9.90 2.83 2.97
CA PRO A 100 9.90 1.52 3.64
C PRO A 100 8.85 1.40 4.75
N ASP A 101 8.40 2.51 5.33
CA ASP A 101 7.38 2.59 6.38
C ASP A 101 5.96 2.34 5.87
N LYS A 102 5.70 2.55 4.57
CA LYS A 102 4.33 2.53 4.04
C LYS A 102 3.74 1.14 3.90
N LYS A 103 4.56 0.10 3.84
CA LYS A 103 4.12 -1.31 3.76
C LYS A 103 3.09 -1.62 2.65
N ILE A 104 3.07 -0.84 1.57
CA ILE A 104 2.09 -0.92 0.48
C ILE A 104 2.39 -2.13 -0.41
N THR A 105 1.36 -2.93 -0.73
CA THR A 105 1.50 -4.10 -1.62
C THR A 105 0.26 -4.29 -2.52
N SER A 106 0.43 -5.05 -3.61
CA SER A 106 -0.67 -5.53 -4.47
C SER A 106 -1.44 -6.72 -3.87
N LYS A 107 -0.97 -7.29 -2.76
CA LYS A 107 -1.44 -8.58 -2.22
C LYS A 107 -2.68 -8.40 -1.36
N ILE A 108 -3.82 -8.24 -2.03
CA ILE A 108 -5.12 -8.04 -1.40
C ILE A 108 -5.65 -9.26 -0.65
N THR A 109 -6.36 -9.00 0.45
CA THR A 109 -7.12 -10.00 1.21
C THR A 109 -8.62 -9.85 1.01
N GLU A 110 -9.07 -8.66 0.60
CA GLU A 110 -10.47 -8.33 0.37
C GLU A 110 -10.65 -7.80 -1.06
N PHE A 111 -11.67 -8.33 -1.74
CA PHE A 111 -12.04 -7.95 -3.10
C PHE A 111 -13.09 -6.85 -3.03
N VAL A 112 -12.68 -5.61 -3.32
CA VAL A 112 -13.53 -4.40 -3.13
C VAL A 112 -14.14 -3.87 -4.43
N PHE A 113 -13.77 -4.45 -5.55
CA PHE A 113 -14.36 -4.18 -6.86
C PHE A 113 -15.04 -5.43 -7.39
N TRP A 114 -16.02 -5.22 -8.27
CA TRP A 114 -16.75 -6.31 -8.88
C TRP A 114 -17.16 -5.96 -10.31
N GLN A 115 -17.49 -7.00 -11.05
CA GLN A 115 -18.18 -6.87 -12.33
C GLN A 115 -19.65 -7.17 -12.08
N GLU A 116 -20.50 -6.27 -12.54
CA GLU A 116 -21.94 -6.49 -12.58
C GLU A 116 -22.29 -7.41 -13.73
N ASP A 117 -23.36 -8.17 -13.55
CA ASP A 117 -23.99 -8.89 -14.64
C ASP A 117 -24.76 -7.86 -15.50
N PRO A 118 -24.39 -7.65 -16.78
CA PRO A 118 -25.06 -6.68 -17.64
C PRO A 118 -26.54 -7.02 -17.87
N ASP A 119 -26.95 -8.27 -17.67
CA ASP A 119 -28.35 -8.70 -17.80
C ASP A 119 -29.17 -8.47 -16.52
N ASN A 120 -28.53 -8.04 -15.42
CA ASN A 120 -29.21 -7.76 -14.16
C ASN A 120 -29.70 -6.31 -14.08
N ALA A 121 -30.97 -6.12 -13.71
CA ALA A 121 -31.56 -4.81 -13.52
C ALA A 121 -31.09 -4.10 -12.24
N TYR A 122 -30.38 -4.80 -11.35
CA TYR A 122 -29.87 -4.24 -10.09
C TYR A 122 -28.35 -4.37 -10.03
N PHE A 123 -27.68 -3.24 -9.85
CA PHE A 123 -26.23 -3.19 -9.64
C PHE A 123 -25.93 -3.00 -8.15
N SER A 124 -24.88 -3.66 -7.69
CA SER A 124 -24.37 -3.60 -6.34
C SER A 124 -23.58 -2.30 -6.08
N TYR A 125 -23.70 -1.77 -4.86
CA TYR A 125 -23.06 -0.58 -4.30
C TYR A 125 -22.73 -0.82 -2.82
N ASP A 126 -22.02 0.12 -2.18
CA ASP A 126 -21.68 0.08 -0.75
C ASP A 126 -21.11 -1.29 -0.34
N TRP A 127 -20.06 -1.76 -1.03
CA TRP A 127 -19.44 -3.08 -0.78
C TRP A 127 -20.37 -4.28 -1.05
N LYS A 128 -21.25 -4.17 -2.04
CA LYS A 128 -22.32 -5.14 -2.34
C LYS A 128 -23.35 -5.35 -1.23
N LEU A 129 -23.47 -4.39 -0.32
CA LEU A 129 -24.49 -4.42 0.73
C LEU A 129 -25.74 -3.64 0.33
N THR A 130 -25.68 -2.91 -0.79
CA THR A 130 -26.77 -2.13 -1.36
C THR A 130 -26.91 -2.50 -2.82
N GLU A 131 -28.14 -2.57 -3.33
CA GLU A 131 -28.41 -2.74 -4.76
C GLU A 131 -29.30 -1.59 -5.24
N CYS A 132 -28.97 -1.01 -6.38
CA CYS A 132 -29.77 0.05 -6.99
C CYS A 132 -30.25 -0.37 -8.38
N LEU A 133 -31.48 0.01 -8.71
CA LEU A 133 -32.08 -0.23 -10.01
C LEU A 133 -31.30 0.56 -11.09
N VAL A 134 -30.87 -0.17 -12.11
CA VAL A 134 -30.14 0.31 -13.29
C VAL A 134 -30.93 -0.15 -14.51
N LEU A 135 -31.44 0.81 -15.28
CA LEU A 135 -32.22 0.56 -16.48
C LEU A 135 -31.67 1.43 -17.60
N ASP A 136 -31.18 0.82 -18.67
CA ASP A 136 -30.75 1.55 -19.86
C ASP A 136 -31.96 1.86 -20.75
N THR A 137 -32.81 2.79 -20.29
CA THR A 137 -34.07 3.15 -20.95
C THR A 137 -33.89 3.71 -22.37
N LEU A 138 -32.66 4.10 -22.74
CA LEU A 138 -32.35 4.66 -24.05
C LEU A 138 -31.80 3.63 -25.05
N ASN A 139 -31.09 2.60 -24.58
CA ASN A 139 -30.49 1.60 -25.47
C ASN A 139 -31.16 0.21 -25.37
N ASP A 140 -31.82 -0.12 -24.26
CA ASP A 140 -32.52 -1.39 -24.10
C ASP A 140 -33.97 -1.31 -24.62
N THR A 141 -34.15 -1.79 -25.84
CA THR A 141 -35.46 -1.83 -26.52
C THR A 141 -36.51 -2.72 -25.84
N SER A 142 -36.11 -3.58 -24.89
CA SER A 142 -37.04 -4.39 -24.10
C SER A 142 -37.78 -3.55 -23.03
N ILE A 143 -37.23 -2.39 -22.69
CA ILE A 143 -37.85 -1.43 -21.77
C ILE A 143 -38.82 -0.57 -22.56
N ILE A 144 -40.10 -0.89 -22.45
CA ILE A 144 -41.17 -0.26 -23.23
C ILE A 144 -41.56 1.11 -22.65
N ASP A 145 -41.51 1.25 -21.31
CA ASP A 145 -41.84 2.48 -20.59
C ASP A 145 -41.14 2.52 -19.23
N CYS A 146 -40.73 3.70 -18.78
CA CYS A 146 -40.14 3.95 -17.47
C CYS A 146 -40.62 5.30 -16.96
N ASN A 147 -41.47 5.29 -15.93
CA ASN A 147 -42.07 6.49 -15.37
C ASN A 147 -41.82 6.56 -13.87
N ASP A 148 -41.37 7.73 -13.42
CA ASP A 148 -41.16 8.05 -12.01
C ASP A 148 -42.07 9.23 -11.62
N PRO A 149 -43.08 9.01 -10.77
CA PRO A 149 -44.04 10.06 -10.41
C PRO A 149 -43.42 11.22 -9.61
N LYS A 150 -42.18 11.09 -9.14
CA LYS A 150 -41.48 12.13 -8.36
C LYS A 150 -40.50 12.96 -9.18
N ARG A 151 -40.19 12.56 -10.42
CA ARG A 151 -39.18 13.20 -11.26
C ARG A 151 -39.74 13.48 -12.65
N THR A 152 -39.15 14.44 -13.32
CA THR A 152 -39.48 14.75 -14.71
C THR A 152 -38.84 13.74 -15.65
N MET A 153 -39.44 13.51 -16.82
CA MET A 153 -38.91 12.57 -17.83
C MET A 153 -37.46 12.89 -18.26
N GLY A 154 -37.03 14.16 -18.09
CA GLY A 154 -35.65 14.64 -18.28
C GLY A 154 -34.61 14.14 -17.29
N GLU A 155 -35.04 13.65 -16.13
CA GLU A 155 -34.20 13.14 -15.05
C GLU A 155 -34.13 11.59 -15.06
N ILE A 156 -34.95 10.95 -15.90
CA ILE A 156 -34.99 9.49 -16.15
C ILE A 156 -34.24 9.21 -17.45
N PHE A 157 -32.99 9.68 -17.53
CA PHE A 157 -32.11 9.37 -18.64
C PHE A 157 -30.77 8.92 -18.08
N ASP A 158 -30.19 7.91 -18.73
CA ASP A 158 -28.95 7.23 -18.38
C ASP A 158 -29.12 6.09 -17.34
N TRP A 159 -28.29 5.05 -17.50
CA TRP A 159 -28.25 3.78 -16.75
C TRP A 159 -28.35 3.86 -15.21
N CYS A 160 -28.29 5.03 -14.57
CA CYS A 160 -28.28 5.19 -13.11
C CYS A 160 -29.47 5.98 -12.55
N LEU A 161 -30.67 5.40 -12.58
CA LEU A 161 -31.91 6.03 -12.09
C LEU A 161 -31.85 6.52 -10.63
N TYR A 162 -31.01 5.91 -9.82
CA TYR A 162 -30.90 6.23 -8.39
C TYR A 162 -30.12 7.52 -8.11
N LYS A 163 -29.18 7.94 -8.97
CA LYS A 163 -28.25 9.07 -8.70
C LYS A 163 -28.95 10.38 -8.30
N PRO A 164 -29.98 10.86 -9.03
CA PRO A 164 -30.65 12.12 -8.69
C PRO A 164 -31.25 12.14 -7.28
N TYR A 165 -31.70 10.98 -6.78
CA TYR A 165 -32.25 10.86 -5.42
C TYR A 165 -31.21 11.11 -4.33
N PHE A 166 -29.99 10.65 -4.55
CA PHE A 166 -28.92 10.74 -3.57
C PHE A 166 -28.15 12.05 -3.67
N GLU A 167 -27.96 12.58 -4.88
CA GLU A 167 -27.24 13.84 -5.08
C GLU A 167 -27.90 15.01 -4.35
N ASP A 168 -29.22 15.15 -4.42
CA ASP A 168 -29.94 16.22 -3.72
C ASP A 168 -29.80 16.12 -2.19
N ALA A 169 -29.95 14.91 -1.64
CA ALA A 169 -29.82 14.67 -0.20
C ALA A 169 -28.38 14.90 0.28
N LEU A 170 -27.39 14.46 -0.49
CA LEU A 170 -25.98 14.64 -0.17
C LEU A 170 -25.56 16.11 -0.25
N GLU A 171 -26.07 16.85 -1.23
CA GLU A 171 -25.83 18.28 -1.39
C GLU A 171 -26.43 19.08 -0.22
N GLU A 172 -27.65 18.76 0.21
CA GLU A 172 -28.25 19.36 1.40
C GLU A 172 -27.43 19.06 2.66
N TYR A 173 -27.00 17.80 2.83
CA TYR A 173 -26.16 17.40 3.96
C TYR A 173 -24.82 18.14 3.97
N LYS A 174 -24.15 18.25 2.82
CA LYS A 174 -22.91 19.01 2.65
C LYS A 174 -23.09 20.47 3.06
N ASN A 175 -24.12 21.14 2.53
CA ASN A 175 -24.36 22.55 2.80
C ASN A 175 -24.60 22.83 4.30
N LYS A 176 -25.33 21.94 5.00
CA LYS A 176 -25.52 22.04 6.45
C LYS A 176 -24.21 21.94 7.22
N LEU A 177 -23.32 21.04 6.81
CA LEU A 177 -22.01 20.87 7.46
C LEU A 177 -21.05 22.02 7.16
N GLU A 178 -21.05 22.57 5.94
CA GLU A 178 -20.26 23.77 5.62
C GLU A 178 -20.68 24.96 6.47
N GLU A 179 -21.99 25.12 6.71
CA GLU A 179 -22.49 26.18 7.57
C GLU A 179 -22.11 25.97 9.03
N ALA A 180 -22.24 24.74 9.54
CA ALA A 180 -21.82 24.41 10.90
C ALA A 180 -20.32 24.65 11.14
N ALA A 181 -19.48 24.42 10.13
CA ALA A 181 -18.04 24.65 10.21
C ALA A 181 -17.64 26.13 10.36
N LYS A 182 -18.55 27.08 10.06
CA LYS A 182 -18.30 28.52 10.22
C LYS A 182 -18.56 29.02 11.65
N TYR A 183 -19.22 28.23 12.49
CA TYR A 183 -19.58 28.67 13.84
C TYR A 183 -18.36 28.81 14.75
N VAL A 184 -18.37 29.91 15.52
CA VAL A 184 -17.34 30.24 16.51
C VAL A 184 -17.97 30.40 17.89
N ALA A 185 -17.27 29.96 18.92
CA ALA A 185 -17.63 30.16 20.31
C ALA A 185 -16.82 31.31 20.91
N ASN A 186 -17.49 32.22 21.61
CA ASN A 186 -16.83 33.22 22.46
C ASN A 186 -16.48 32.54 23.80
N VAL A 187 -15.20 32.46 24.12
CA VAL A 187 -14.69 31.77 25.31
C VAL A 187 -13.87 32.73 26.16
N LYS A 188 -14.26 32.89 27.41
CA LYS A 188 -13.49 33.64 28.41
C LYS A 188 -12.83 32.65 29.37
N THR A 189 -11.52 32.76 29.55
CA THR A 189 -10.74 31.86 30.38
C THR A 189 -9.94 32.62 31.44
N GLN A 190 -9.65 31.95 32.55
CA GLN A 190 -8.70 32.39 33.56
C GLN A 190 -7.80 31.21 33.91
N ASN A 191 -6.49 31.39 33.74
CA ASN A 191 -5.44 30.40 33.98
C ASN A 191 -5.68 29.04 33.30
N HIS A 192 -6.28 29.03 32.11
CA HIS A 192 -6.50 27.80 31.35
C HIS A 192 -5.17 27.24 30.82
N SER A 193 -4.92 25.95 30.95
CA SER A 193 -3.63 25.33 30.62
C SER A 193 -3.18 25.54 29.17
N SER A 194 -4.12 25.54 28.22
CA SER A 194 -3.81 25.71 26.79
C SER A 194 -4.12 27.11 26.24
N LEU A 195 -4.96 27.88 26.92
CA LEU A 195 -5.47 29.17 26.42
C LEU A 195 -5.06 30.33 27.34
N GLY A 196 -4.46 30.08 28.50
CA GLY A 196 -4.14 31.10 29.49
C GLY A 196 -5.38 31.82 30.01
N THR A 197 -5.21 33.11 30.30
CA THR A 197 -6.26 34.03 30.75
C THR A 197 -6.58 35.00 29.62
N GLY A 198 -7.85 35.10 29.22
CA GLY A 198 -8.25 36.00 28.12
C GLY A 198 -9.67 35.76 27.62
N GLU A 199 -10.05 36.49 26.58
CA GLU A 199 -11.28 36.29 25.82
C GLU A 199 -10.92 35.94 24.37
N TYR A 200 -11.53 34.88 23.84
CA TYR A 200 -11.19 34.27 22.56
C TYR A 200 -12.44 34.03 21.72
N GLN A 201 -12.31 34.12 20.39
CA GLN A 201 -13.29 33.58 19.45
C GLN A 201 -12.68 32.33 18.81
N LEU A 202 -13.18 31.16 19.18
CA LEU A 202 -12.62 29.89 18.76
C LEU A 202 -13.59 29.18 17.82
N PRO A 203 -13.14 28.67 16.65
CA PRO A 203 -14.01 27.86 15.80
C PRO A 203 -14.46 26.61 16.55
N ILE A 204 -15.74 26.27 16.44
CA ILE A 204 -16.32 25.06 17.04
C ILE A 204 -15.73 23.82 16.38
N ILE A 205 -15.52 23.88 15.06
CA ILE A 205 -14.94 22.79 14.27
C ILE A 205 -13.60 23.27 13.70
N ARG A 206 -12.53 22.51 13.96
CA ARG A 206 -11.22 22.70 13.34
C ARG A 206 -10.88 21.48 12.51
N VAL A 207 -10.49 21.71 11.26
CA VAL A 207 -10.01 20.67 10.35
C VAL A 207 -8.52 20.89 10.10
N ASN A 208 -7.73 19.82 10.19
CA ASN A 208 -6.27 19.89 10.02
C ASN A 208 -5.86 20.05 8.55
N SER A 209 -6.67 19.51 7.63
CA SER A 209 -6.50 19.62 6.18
C SER A 209 -7.84 19.96 5.53
N LYS A 210 -7.78 20.55 4.33
CA LYS A 210 -9.00 20.86 3.57
C LYS A 210 -9.61 19.54 3.08
N PRO A 211 -10.83 19.18 3.52
CA PRO A 211 -11.48 17.97 3.03
C PRO A 211 -11.91 18.12 1.57
N LEU A 212 -12.11 16.98 0.91
CA LEU A 212 -12.64 16.87 -0.45
C LEU A 212 -14.13 16.56 -0.41
N THR A 213 -14.88 17.12 -1.34
CA THR A 213 -16.27 16.70 -1.59
C THR A 213 -16.31 15.38 -2.36
N LEU A 214 -17.44 14.65 -2.35
CA LEU A 214 -17.60 13.43 -3.14
C LEU A 214 -17.26 13.66 -4.63
N ALA A 215 -17.73 14.78 -5.19
CA ALA A 215 -17.46 15.14 -6.58
C ALA A 215 -15.95 15.27 -6.87
N GLN A 216 -15.19 15.89 -5.97
CA GLN A 216 -13.74 16.03 -6.07
C GLN A 216 -13.03 14.67 -5.94
N VAL A 217 -13.44 13.84 -4.99
CA VAL A 217 -12.86 12.49 -4.84
C VAL A 217 -13.10 11.65 -6.10
N ASN A 218 -14.29 11.72 -6.70
CA ASN A 218 -14.59 11.04 -7.96
C ASN A 218 -13.77 11.58 -9.15
N MET A 219 -13.16 12.77 -9.06
CA MET A 219 -12.20 13.23 -10.08
C MET A 219 -10.89 12.43 -10.05
N LEU A 220 -10.59 11.71 -8.98
CA LEU A 220 -9.41 10.85 -8.93
C LEU A 220 -9.52 9.68 -9.90
N GLU A 221 -10.74 9.21 -10.23
CA GLU A 221 -10.95 8.10 -11.16
C GLU A 221 -10.34 8.36 -12.54
N VAL A 222 -10.37 9.62 -13.00
CA VAL A 222 -9.86 10.00 -14.34
C VAL A 222 -8.34 10.20 -14.38
N VAL A 223 -7.64 10.08 -13.25
CA VAL A 223 -6.17 10.15 -13.20
C VAL A 223 -5.57 8.87 -13.79
N SER A 224 -4.77 8.97 -14.84
CA SER A 224 -4.29 7.80 -15.58
C SER A 224 -2.93 8.07 -16.21
N ALA A 225 -2.18 6.99 -16.48
CA ALA A 225 -0.81 7.07 -17.00
C ALA A 225 -0.72 7.58 -18.46
N ASP A 226 -1.83 7.56 -19.18
CA ASP A 226 -1.94 7.93 -20.60
C ASP A 226 -2.27 9.41 -20.84
N ARG A 227 -2.59 10.16 -19.78
CA ARG A 227 -2.79 11.61 -19.88
C ARG A 227 -1.46 12.30 -20.19
N LYS A 228 -1.51 13.41 -20.93
CA LYS A 228 -0.36 14.30 -21.09
C LYS A 228 -0.04 14.91 -19.73
N ILE A 229 1.00 14.40 -19.09
CA ILE A 229 1.42 14.80 -17.74
C ILE A 229 2.79 15.44 -17.85
N ASP A 230 2.96 16.55 -17.13
CA ASP A 230 4.28 17.09 -16.88
C ASP A 230 4.95 16.29 -15.75
N LEU A 231 5.80 15.34 -16.12
CA LEU A 231 6.54 14.50 -15.18
C LEU A 231 7.63 15.27 -14.42
N THR A 232 7.87 16.55 -14.73
CA THR A 232 8.83 17.41 -14.03
C THR A 232 8.21 18.24 -12.91
N SER A 233 6.87 18.27 -12.83
CA SER A 233 6.14 18.98 -11.78
C SER A 233 6.11 18.18 -10.47
N ASP A 234 6.26 18.88 -9.34
CA ASP A 234 6.05 18.32 -7.99
C ASP A 234 4.57 18.22 -7.60
N THR A 235 3.68 18.73 -8.45
CA THR A 235 2.23 18.71 -8.22
C THR A 235 1.47 18.26 -9.45
N TYR A 236 0.33 17.60 -9.21
CA TYR A 236 -0.59 17.12 -10.23
C TYR A 236 -1.95 17.81 -10.04
N GLU A 237 -2.45 18.47 -11.09
CA GLU A 237 -3.80 19.03 -11.09
C GLU A 237 -4.83 17.93 -11.34
N VAL A 238 -5.64 17.63 -10.32
CA VAL A 238 -6.79 16.74 -10.44
C VAL A 238 -7.94 17.50 -11.08
N ASN A 239 -8.27 17.13 -12.33
CA ASN A 239 -9.34 17.73 -13.11
C ASN A 239 -9.97 16.73 -14.11
N ARG A 240 -11.17 17.07 -14.61
CA ARG A 240 -11.90 16.30 -15.64
C ARG A 240 -11.66 16.80 -17.07
N GLY A 241 -10.54 17.49 -17.33
CA GLY A 241 -10.20 18.05 -18.65
C GLY A 241 -10.81 19.43 -18.93
N MET A 242 -11.54 20.01 -17.97
CA MET A 242 -12.14 21.33 -18.05
C MET A 242 -11.69 22.17 -16.84
N LYS A 243 -11.53 23.49 -17.04
CA LYS A 243 -11.27 24.41 -15.92
C LYS A 243 -12.51 24.48 -15.04
N SER A 244 -12.34 24.19 -13.76
CA SER A 244 -13.40 24.27 -12.76
C SER A 244 -12.84 24.79 -11.43
N SER A 245 -13.67 25.49 -10.65
CA SER A 245 -13.35 25.88 -9.28
C SER A 245 -13.17 24.69 -8.33
N THR A 246 -13.64 23.51 -8.73
CA THR A 246 -13.49 22.25 -7.99
C THR A 246 -12.16 21.55 -8.23
N ASN A 247 -11.39 21.97 -9.25
CA ASN A 247 -10.06 21.43 -9.52
C ASN A 247 -9.15 21.68 -8.30
N TYR A 248 -8.25 20.74 -8.04
CA TYR A 248 -7.32 20.84 -6.92
C TYR A 248 -6.00 20.16 -7.25
N PHE A 249 -4.97 20.46 -6.47
CA PHE A 249 -3.63 19.95 -6.67
C PHE A 249 -3.29 18.92 -5.61
N LEU A 250 -2.61 17.85 -6.04
CA LEU A 250 -1.99 16.88 -5.16
C LEU A 250 -0.48 16.86 -5.39
N PRO A 251 0.33 16.49 -4.39
CA PRO A 251 1.74 16.17 -4.62
C PRO A 251 1.88 15.08 -5.68
N GLN A 252 2.91 15.22 -6.52
CA GLN A 252 3.27 14.28 -7.57
C GLN A 252 4.62 13.65 -7.25
N GLU A 253 4.74 12.34 -7.46
CA GLU A 253 6.02 11.64 -7.44
C GLU A 253 6.17 10.83 -8.72
N VAL A 254 7.38 10.79 -9.28
CA VAL A 254 7.70 9.97 -10.45
C VAL A 254 8.78 8.96 -10.07
N ILE A 255 8.52 7.69 -10.36
CA ILE A 255 9.44 6.57 -10.14
C ILE A 255 9.67 5.89 -11.49
N THR A 256 10.92 5.89 -11.94
CA THR A 256 11.35 5.17 -13.14
C THR A 256 12.01 3.86 -12.73
N VAL A 257 11.57 2.77 -13.34
CA VAL A 257 11.97 1.40 -13.02
C VAL A 257 12.56 0.78 -14.26
N ASN A 258 13.79 0.28 -14.13
CA ASN A 258 14.58 -0.18 -15.27
C ASN A 258 14.67 -1.71 -15.35
N ASN A 259 14.39 -2.41 -14.25
CA ASN A 259 14.64 -3.83 -14.12
C ASN A 259 13.37 -4.57 -13.70
N ARG A 260 13.28 -5.82 -14.14
CA ARG A 260 12.33 -6.80 -13.62
C ARG A 260 13.08 -7.76 -12.72
N HIS A 261 12.46 -8.12 -11.61
CA HIS A 261 13.01 -9.03 -10.62
C HIS A 261 12.28 -10.38 -10.65
N ASN A 262 12.88 -11.39 -10.04
CA ASN A 262 12.26 -12.70 -9.95
C ASN A 262 10.93 -12.68 -9.19
N PRO A 263 9.85 -13.24 -9.78
CA PRO A 263 8.52 -13.21 -9.17
C PRO A 263 8.45 -13.93 -7.82
N GLN A 264 9.25 -14.99 -7.60
CA GLN A 264 9.28 -15.71 -6.33
C GLN A 264 9.91 -14.86 -5.23
N LEU A 265 11.02 -14.18 -5.52
CA LEU A 265 11.66 -13.28 -4.56
C LEU A 265 10.76 -12.10 -4.20
N LEU A 266 10.10 -11.49 -5.20
CA LEU A 266 9.11 -10.43 -4.95
C LEU A 266 7.95 -10.94 -4.09
N ALA A 267 7.47 -12.17 -4.31
CA ALA A 267 6.40 -12.75 -3.50
C ALA A 267 6.82 -12.93 -2.03
N TYR A 268 8.04 -13.41 -1.75
CA TYR A 268 8.58 -13.48 -0.39
C TYR A 268 8.72 -12.08 0.23
N TYR A 269 9.31 -11.15 -0.51
CA TYR A 269 9.50 -9.77 -0.06
C TYR A 269 8.16 -9.10 0.30
N PHE A 270 7.16 -9.11 -0.59
CA PHE A 270 5.87 -8.48 -0.32
C PHE A 270 5.04 -9.20 0.75
N SER A 271 5.26 -10.50 0.94
CA SER A 271 4.69 -11.22 2.09
C SER A 271 5.23 -10.67 3.41
N ALA A 272 6.51 -10.29 3.47
CA ALA A 272 7.10 -9.62 4.63
C ALA A 272 6.61 -8.17 4.78
N VAL A 273 6.58 -7.41 3.69
CA VAL A 273 6.16 -5.99 3.69
C VAL A 273 4.72 -5.83 4.18
N ARG A 274 3.81 -6.71 3.74
CA ARG A 274 2.39 -6.66 4.13
C ARG A 274 2.16 -6.97 5.61
N ASP A 275 3.02 -7.78 6.22
CA ASP A 275 2.78 -8.33 7.55
C ASP A 275 3.06 -7.33 8.68
N TYR A 276 2.39 -7.55 9.81
CA TYR A 276 2.56 -6.80 11.04
C TYR A 276 3.21 -7.65 12.14
N SER A 277 3.22 -8.97 12.03
CA SER A 277 3.92 -9.86 12.97
C SER A 277 5.41 -9.85 12.69
N PRO A 278 6.27 -9.42 13.64
CA PRO A 278 7.72 -9.37 13.43
C PRO A 278 8.33 -10.75 13.09
N ILE A 279 7.81 -11.83 13.68
CA ILE A 279 8.23 -13.21 13.37
C ILE A 279 7.93 -13.56 11.91
N SER A 280 6.73 -13.21 11.42
CA SER A 280 6.34 -13.49 10.04
C SER A 280 7.13 -12.63 9.05
N GLN A 281 7.37 -11.36 9.37
CA GLN A 281 8.25 -10.49 8.59
C GLN A 281 9.66 -11.06 8.48
N PHE A 282 10.26 -11.44 9.62
CA PHE A 282 11.58 -12.10 9.66
C PHE A 282 11.60 -13.32 8.75
N LYS A 283 10.64 -14.22 8.89
CA LYS A 283 10.57 -15.47 8.11
C LYS A 283 10.51 -15.18 6.61
N ASN A 284 9.69 -14.22 6.19
CA ASN A 284 9.51 -13.91 4.78
C ASN A 284 10.72 -13.19 4.17
N TYR A 285 11.40 -12.29 4.90
CA TYR A 285 12.69 -11.75 4.44
C TYR A 285 13.78 -12.83 4.42
N TYR A 286 13.83 -13.70 5.42
CA TYR A 286 14.75 -14.83 5.45
C TYR A 286 14.57 -15.76 4.25
N ASN A 287 13.33 -16.01 3.79
CA ASN A 287 13.08 -16.81 2.58
C ASN A 287 13.73 -16.22 1.32
N VAL A 288 13.93 -14.89 1.25
CA VAL A 288 14.70 -14.25 0.17
C VAL A 288 16.16 -14.66 0.22
N LEU A 289 16.76 -14.75 1.41
CA LEU A 289 18.14 -15.22 1.58
C LEU A 289 18.24 -16.72 1.29
N GLU A 290 17.28 -17.51 1.79
CA GLU A 290 17.23 -18.97 1.64
C GLU A 290 17.18 -19.40 0.18
N TYR A 291 16.56 -18.61 -0.69
CA TYR A 291 16.54 -18.82 -2.14
C TYR A 291 17.95 -19.01 -2.73
N PHE A 292 18.97 -18.37 -2.16
CA PHE A 292 20.35 -18.38 -2.67
C PHE A 292 21.30 -19.35 -1.95
N PHE A 293 20.81 -20.21 -1.04
CA PHE A 293 21.68 -21.03 -0.18
C PHE A 293 22.53 -22.06 -0.92
N GLU A 294 22.08 -22.53 -2.08
CA GLU A 294 22.87 -23.44 -2.92
C GLU A 294 23.77 -22.66 -3.88
N GLU A 295 23.26 -21.59 -4.47
CA GLU A 295 23.95 -20.83 -5.51
C GLU A 295 25.09 -19.96 -4.95
N ALA A 296 24.90 -19.29 -3.82
CA ALA A 296 25.89 -18.36 -3.29
C ALA A 296 27.22 -19.03 -2.90
N PRO A 297 27.24 -20.16 -2.16
CA PRO A 297 28.49 -20.89 -1.89
C PRO A 297 29.18 -21.37 -3.16
N ASN A 298 28.42 -21.86 -4.14
CA ASN A 298 28.94 -22.33 -5.42
C ASN A 298 29.60 -21.19 -6.20
N HIS A 299 28.96 -20.02 -6.26
CA HIS A 299 29.49 -18.84 -6.94
C HIS A 299 30.78 -18.33 -6.27
N LEU A 300 30.85 -18.38 -4.93
CA LEU A 300 32.04 -18.00 -4.16
C LEU A 300 33.14 -19.09 -4.17
N GLY A 301 32.88 -20.27 -4.73
CA GLY A 301 33.83 -21.38 -4.71
C GLY A 301 34.11 -21.96 -3.31
N ILE A 302 33.17 -21.81 -2.38
CA ILE A 302 33.30 -22.28 -0.99
C ILE A 302 32.32 -23.42 -0.69
N THR A 303 32.69 -24.31 0.22
CA THR A 303 31.78 -25.35 0.71
C THR A 303 31.08 -24.87 1.98
N ALA A 304 29.79 -24.58 1.90
CA ALA A 304 28.93 -24.31 3.06
C ALA A 304 28.09 -25.56 3.39
N LYS A 305 28.35 -26.20 4.54
CA LYS A 305 27.66 -27.45 4.96
C LYS A 305 26.58 -27.19 5.99
N THR A 306 26.63 -26.04 6.65
CA THR A 306 25.66 -25.62 7.64
C THR A 306 24.91 -24.40 7.13
N GLU A 307 23.68 -24.25 7.61
CA GLU A 307 22.85 -23.09 7.29
C GLU A 307 23.49 -21.77 7.70
N ALA A 308 24.22 -21.74 8.83
CA ALA A 308 24.98 -20.56 9.24
C ALA A 308 26.05 -20.18 8.20
N GLU A 309 26.77 -21.16 7.64
CA GLU A 309 27.75 -20.92 6.58
C GLU A 309 27.06 -20.47 5.27
N GLN A 310 25.87 -21.00 4.96
CA GLN A 310 25.09 -20.60 3.78
C GLN A 310 24.61 -19.15 3.89
N ILE A 311 24.08 -18.75 5.05
CA ILE A 311 23.69 -17.36 5.33
C ILE A 311 24.90 -16.43 5.13
N ILE A 312 26.06 -16.78 5.72
CA ILE A 312 27.27 -15.97 5.58
C ILE A 312 27.72 -15.89 4.11
N ALA A 313 27.60 -16.98 3.34
CA ALA A 313 27.91 -16.98 1.92
C ALA A 313 27.01 -16.02 1.13
N VAL A 314 25.69 -16.03 1.39
CA VAL A 314 24.73 -15.09 0.79
C VAL A 314 25.10 -13.63 1.11
N LEU A 315 25.39 -13.34 2.38
CA LEU A 315 25.79 -11.97 2.77
C LEU A 315 27.09 -11.56 2.07
N LYS A 316 28.09 -12.45 1.98
CA LYS A 316 29.37 -12.17 1.31
C LYS A 316 29.25 -11.99 -0.20
N LEU A 317 28.27 -12.65 -0.83
CA LEU A 317 28.04 -12.51 -2.26
C LEU A 317 27.37 -11.18 -2.61
N PHE A 318 26.34 -10.79 -1.85
CA PHE A 318 25.49 -9.66 -2.25
C PHE A 318 25.77 -8.36 -1.50
N ILE A 319 26.52 -8.37 -0.40
CA ILE A 319 26.64 -7.21 0.49
C ILE A 319 28.08 -6.75 0.63
N ASP A 320 28.31 -5.46 0.42
CA ASP A 320 29.56 -4.81 0.80
C ASP A 320 29.57 -4.56 2.33
N PRO A 321 30.60 -5.02 3.06
CA PRO A 321 30.75 -4.75 4.49
C PRO A 321 30.67 -3.26 4.87
N VAL A 322 31.13 -2.36 3.99
CA VAL A 322 31.07 -0.91 4.21
C VAL A 322 29.63 -0.40 4.13
N GLU A 323 28.84 -0.92 3.18
CA GLU A 323 27.43 -0.56 3.05
C GLU A 323 26.61 -1.08 4.23
N LEU A 324 26.88 -2.30 4.72
CA LEU A 324 26.21 -2.83 5.91
C LEU A 324 26.52 -1.96 7.14
N ASN A 325 27.79 -1.56 7.34
CA ASN A 325 28.16 -0.65 8.42
C ASN A 325 27.48 0.71 8.29
N LYS A 326 27.37 1.25 7.07
CA LYS A 326 26.60 2.46 6.83
C LYS A 326 25.13 2.25 7.22
N LYS A 327 24.53 1.12 6.86
CA LYS A 327 23.15 0.79 7.21
C LYS A 327 22.91 0.73 8.71
N PHE A 328 23.83 0.14 9.48
CA PHE A 328 23.76 0.17 10.94
C PHE A 328 23.79 1.60 11.51
N ASN A 329 24.60 2.49 10.92
CA ASN A 329 24.69 3.88 11.36
C ASN A 329 23.48 4.76 10.98
N GLU A 330 22.65 4.32 10.03
CA GLU A 330 21.38 5.00 9.69
C GLU A 330 20.27 4.69 10.71
N ILE A 331 20.41 3.60 11.47
CA ILE A 331 19.47 3.21 12.52
C ILE A 331 19.69 4.11 13.73
N ASP A 332 18.59 4.46 14.41
CA ASP A 332 18.71 5.29 15.60
C ASP A 332 19.55 4.60 16.69
N LYS A 333 20.34 5.39 17.43
CA LYS A 333 21.31 4.86 18.39
C LYS A 333 20.68 4.04 19.51
N ALA A 334 19.41 4.30 19.86
CA ALA A 334 18.73 3.55 20.91
C ALA A 334 18.40 2.14 20.40
N THR A 335 17.89 2.02 19.18
CA THR A 335 17.63 0.74 18.51
C THR A 335 18.92 -0.05 18.29
N LEU A 336 19.99 0.58 17.82
CA LEU A 336 21.27 -0.11 17.61
C LEU A 336 21.87 -0.64 18.92
N ALA A 337 21.78 0.13 20.01
CA ALA A 337 22.22 -0.31 21.33
C ALA A 337 21.36 -1.45 21.92
N LEU A 338 20.12 -1.62 21.42
CA LEU A 338 19.34 -2.82 21.72
C LEU A 338 19.95 -4.00 20.97
N ILE A 339 20.11 -3.91 19.65
CA ILE A 339 20.67 -4.99 18.80
C ILE A 339 22.06 -5.49 19.28
N GLU A 340 22.91 -4.60 19.78
CA GLU A 340 24.24 -4.93 20.34
C GLU A 340 24.15 -5.81 21.61
N LYS A 341 23.05 -5.72 22.37
CA LYS A 341 22.89 -6.43 23.63
C LYS A 341 22.27 -7.82 23.44
N PRO A 342 22.59 -8.78 24.33
CA PRO A 342 21.88 -10.05 24.37
C PRO A 342 20.37 -9.84 24.52
N GLN A 343 19.60 -10.55 23.69
CA GLN A 343 18.14 -10.45 23.62
C GLN A 343 17.49 -11.61 24.36
N ILE A 344 16.67 -11.29 25.36
CA ILE A 344 15.89 -12.28 26.10
C ILE A 344 14.70 -12.69 25.23
N THR A 345 14.55 -13.99 24.99
CA THR A 345 13.42 -14.55 24.22
C THR A 345 12.28 -14.97 25.15
N SER A 346 11.10 -15.27 24.59
CA SER A 346 9.93 -15.73 25.37
C SER A 346 10.14 -17.05 26.13
N SER A 347 11.20 -17.80 25.84
CA SER A 347 11.62 -18.98 26.63
C SER A 347 12.54 -18.64 27.82
N GLY A 348 12.90 -17.37 28.01
CA GLY A 348 13.86 -16.90 29.02
C GLY A 348 15.33 -17.11 28.64
N GLU A 349 15.59 -17.73 27.49
CA GLU A 349 16.95 -17.92 26.94
C GLU A 349 17.37 -16.72 26.10
N ASN A 350 18.70 -16.51 26.00
CA ASN A 350 19.27 -15.36 25.29
C ASN A 350 19.69 -15.71 23.86
N ILE A 351 19.47 -14.78 22.95
CA ILE A 351 20.19 -14.66 21.67
C ILE A 351 21.34 -13.68 21.90
N ALA A 352 22.53 -13.99 21.39
CA ALA A 352 23.67 -13.09 21.52
C ALA A 352 23.39 -11.79 20.76
N GLY A 353 23.83 -10.65 21.28
CA GLY A 353 23.83 -9.42 20.50
C GLY A 353 24.97 -9.40 19.48
N ILE A 354 24.99 -8.38 18.62
CA ILE A 354 26.04 -8.19 17.62
C ILE A 354 27.26 -7.51 18.23
N ASP A 355 28.45 -8.05 18.02
CA ASP A 355 29.70 -7.33 18.27
C ASP A 355 30.10 -6.50 17.04
N PHE A 356 29.84 -5.19 17.07
CA PHE A 356 30.19 -4.26 16.00
C PHE A 356 31.69 -3.96 15.88
N SER A 357 32.52 -4.43 16.81
CA SER A 357 33.97 -4.19 16.80
C SER A 357 34.76 -5.24 15.98
N VAL A 358 34.10 -6.32 15.56
CA VAL A 358 34.73 -7.40 14.79
C VAL A 358 35.10 -6.97 13.36
N THR A 359 36.15 -7.60 12.83
CA THR A 359 36.64 -7.30 11.47
C THR A 359 35.70 -7.85 10.38
N ASP A 360 35.15 -9.06 10.54
CA ASP A 360 34.22 -9.68 9.58
C ASP A 360 32.78 -9.48 10.05
N ILE A 361 32.26 -8.27 9.85
CA ILE A 361 30.90 -7.89 10.25
C ILE A 361 29.82 -8.72 9.54
N LEU A 362 30.08 -9.17 8.30
CA LEU A 362 29.16 -10.03 7.56
C LEU A 362 29.03 -11.40 8.23
N ALA A 363 30.15 -11.99 8.65
CA ALA A 363 30.12 -13.25 9.37
C ALA A 363 29.43 -13.11 10.73
N GLU A 364 29.65 -12.01 11.44
CA GLU A 364 29.00 -11.74 12.73
C GLU A 364 27.49 -11.60 12.57
N TYR A 365 27.04 -10.76 11.63
CA TYR A 365 25.61 -10.59 11.41
C TYR A 365 24.96 -11.87 10.85
N GLY A 366 25.64 -12.63 9.99
CA GLY A 366 25.15 -13.92 9.51
C GLY A 366 24.93 -14.94 10.64
N ARG A 367 25.83 -14.98 11.64
CA ARG A 367 25.63 -15.79 12.84
C ARG A 367 24.42 -15.32 13.65
N HIS A 368 24.24 -14.00 13.78
CA HIS A 368 23.10 -13.41 14.48
C HIS A 368 21.76 -13.78 13.81
N ILE A 369 21.65 -13.60 12.48
CA ILE A 369 20.49 -14.02 11.68
C ILE A 369 20.18 -15.51 11.91
N TYR A 370 21.19 -16.37 11.91
CA TYR A 370 21.01 -17.81 12.17
C TYR A 370 20.45 -18.09 13.58
N GLN A 371 20.89 -17.36 14.60
CA GLN A 371 20.36 -17.50 15.96
C GLN A 371 18.89 -17.06 16.04
N ILE A 372 18.55 -15.91 15.45
CA ILE A 372 17.16 -15.43 15.35
C ILE A 372 16.30 -16.44 14.59
N ARG A 373 16.80 -16.96 13.46
CA ARG A 373 16.13 -17.99 12.67
C ARG A 373 15.80 -19.21 13.50
N ASN A 374 16.75 -19.72 14.28
CA ASN A 374 16.50 -20.86 15.15
C ASN A 374 15.40 -20.58 16.19
N ALA A 375 15.35 -19.36 16.72
CA ALA A 375 14.34 -18.94 17.68
C ALA A 375 12.95 -18.73 17.06
N CYS A 376 12.88 -18.31 15.80
CA CYS A 376 11.62 -18.04 15.09
C CYS A 376 11.04 -19.28 14.39
N ILE A 377 11.88 -20.01 13.64
CA ILE A 377 11.44 -21.08 12.71
C ILE A 377 11.52 -22.46 13.37
N HIS A 378 12.65 -22.79 13.98
CA HIS A 378 12.91 -24.11 14.58
C HIS A 378 12.73 -24.08 16.08
N SER A 379 11.69 -23.37 16.53
CA SER A 379 11.25 -23.05 17.91
C SER A 379 10.99 -24.28 18.81
N LYS A 380 11.89 -25.26 18.77
CA LYS A 380 11.91 -26.47 19.57
C LYS A 380 11.93 -26.05 21.04
N LYS A 381 11.15 -26.74 21.86
CA LYS A 381 11.13 -26.49 23.31
C LYS A 381 12.48 -26.84 23.95
N THR A 382 13.15 -27.86 23.44
CA THR A 382 14.47 -28.29 23.93
C THR A 382 15.35 -28.83 22.82
N ARG A 383 16.67 -28.73 22.99
CA ARG A 383 17.68 -29.41 22.18
C ARG A 383 18.66 -30.11 23.11
N LYS A 384 18.79 -31.44 22.96
CA LYS A 384 19.62 -32.28 23.84
C LYS A 384 19.31 -32.07 25.35
N GLY A 385 18.04 -31.88 25.69
CA GLY A 385 17.58 -31.69 27.07
C GLY A 385 17.75 -30.28 27.65
N LYS A 386 18.34 -29.33 26.92
CA LYS A 386 18.43 -27.92 27.33
C LYS A 386 17.34 -27.09 26.68
N SER A 387 16.83 -26.09 27.40
CA SER A 387 15.97 -25.06 26.84
C SER A 387 16.69 -24.33 25.70
N THR A 388 15.93 -23.85 24.73
CA THR A 388 16.47 -23.13 23.57
C THR A 388 15.77 -21.79 23.40
N PRO A 389 16.47 -20.78 22.86
CA PRO A 389 15.87 -19.50 22.50
C PRO A 389 14.65 -19.68 21.61
N ARG A 390 13.56 -18.98 21.93
CA ARG A 390 12.31 -19.07 21.18
C ARG A 390 11.46 -17.82 21.35
N PHE A 391 11.03 -17.26 20.22
CA PHE A 391 9.96 -16.25 20.21
C PHE A 391 8.61 -16.94 20.09
N ILE A 392 7.67 -16.55 20.96
CA ILE A 392 6.27 -16.99 20.88
C ILE A 392 5.48 -15.84 20.26
N PRO A 393 4.64 -16.09 19.23
CA PRO A 393 3.83 -15.04 18.62
C PRO A 393 2.97 -14.29 19.64
N SER A 394 2.82 -12.98 19.44
CA SER A 394 2.01 -12.07 20.25
C SER A 394 2.51 -11.79 21.67
N TYR A 395 3.76 -12.16 21.97
CA TYR A 395 4.43 -11.80 23.23
C TYR A 395 5.32 -10.58 23.04
N ASP A 396 5.51 -9.79 24.11
CA ASP A 396 6.31 -8.56 24.04
C ASP A 396 7.77 -8.81 23.62
N GLU A 397 8.34 -9.98 23.89
CA GLU A 397 9.72 -10.28 23.50
C GLU A 397 9.90 -10.38 21.97
N GLU A 398 8.84 -10.65 21.19
CA GLU A 398 8.96 -10.69 19.73
C GLU A 398 9.18 -9.30 19.12
N LYS A 399 8.82 -8.22 19.84
CA LYS A 399 9.04 -6.83 19.40
C LYS A 399 10.52 -6.51 19.21
N ILE A 400 11.41 -7.28 19.83
CA ILE A 400 12.85 -7.17 19.59
C ILE A 400 13.19 -7.36 18.11
N LEU A 401 12.42 -8.18 17.40
CA LEU A 401 12.62 -8.41 15.96
C LEU A 401 12.27 -7.17 15.13
N GLU A 402 11.42 -6.26 15.63
CA GLU A 402 11.10 -5.00 14.93
C GLU A 402 12.35 -4.15 14.71
N TYR A 403 13.30 -4.22 15.65
CA TYR A 403 14.59 -3.52 15.55
C TYR A 403 15.47 -4.07 14.42
N GLU A 404 15.34 -5.36 14.09
CA GLU A 404 16.10 -6.03 13.02
C GLU A 404 15.47 -5.82 11.64
N MET A 405 14.16 -5.55 11.57
CA MET A 405 13.42 -5.50 10.31
C MET A 405 13.98 -4.50 9.29
N PRO A 406 14.40 -3.27 9.65
CA PRO A 406 14.98 -2.34 8.69
C PRO A 406 16.26 -2.87 8.03
N ILE A 407 17.07 -3.65 8.75
CA ILE A 407 18.31 -4.24 8.24
C ILE A 407 17.96 -5.41 7.33
N LEU A 408 17.11 -6.33 7.80
CA LEU A 408 16.71 -7.50 7.02
C LEU A 408 15.97 -7.15 5.74
N GLN A 409 15.10 -6.13 5.77
CA GLN A 409 14.44 -5.60 4.58
C GLN A 409 15.48 -5.08 3.58
N TRP A 410 16.48 -4.32 4.06
CA TRP A 410 17.56 -3.82 3.22
C TRP A 410 18.40 -4.95 2.61
N ILE A 411 18.74 -5.98 3.40
CA ILE A 411 19.45 -7.17 2.91
C ILE A 411 18.64 -7.90 1.83
N ALA A 412 17.34 -8.11 2.06
CA ALA A 412 16.47 -8.73 1.09
C ALA A 412 16.42 -7.92 -0.23
N ILE A 413 16.39 -6.58 -0.14
CA ILE A 413 16.50 -5.70 -1.30
C ILE A 413 17.83 -5.93 -2.03
N GLN A 414 18.96 -5.97 -1.31
CA GLN A 414 20.27 -6.21 -1.93
C GLN A 414 20.34 -7.55 -2.66
N CYS A 415 19.76 -8.61 -2.10
CA CYS A 415 19.70 -9.93 -2.75
C CYS A 415 18.86 -9.88 -4.03
N ILE A 416 17.73 -9.18 -4.01
CA ILE A 416 16.82 -9.05 -5.17
C ILE A 416 17.41 -8.19 -6.29
N GLU A 417 18.08 -7.09 -5.94
CA GLU A 417 18.70 -6.19 -6.93
C GLU A 417 19.91 -6.82 -7.62
N LYS A 418 20.67 -7.64 -6.87
CA LYS A 418 21.91 -8.25 -7.33
C LYS A 418 21.74 -9.70 -7.78
N GLU A 419 20.50 -10.20 -7.88
CA GLU A 419 20.19 -11.56 -8.35
C GLU A 419 20.88 -11.88 -9.68
N SER A 420 20.91 -10.92 -10.62
CA SER A 420 21.55 -11.06 -11.94
C SER A 420 23.07 -11.30 -11.94
N ILE A 421 23.73 -11.24 -10.78
CA ILE A 421 25.15 -11.60 -10.62
C ILE A 421 25.34 -13.12 -10.72
N ILE A 422 24.30 -13.90 -10.41
CA ILE A 422 24.25 -15.36 -10.55
C ILE A 422 23.70 -15.70 -11.93
#